data_AF-A0AAC8TI52-F1
#
_entry.id   AF-A0AAC8TI52-F1
#
_cell.length_a   1.000
_cell.length_b   1.000
_cell.length_c   1.000
_cell.angle_alpha   90.00
_cell.angle_beta   90.00
_cell.angle_gamma   90.00
#
_symmetry.space_group_name_H-M   'P 1'
#
loop_
_entity.id
_entity.type
_entity.pdbx_description
1 polymer ?
#
loop_
_entity_poly.entity_id
_entity_poly.type
_entity_poly.pdbx_seq_one_letter_code
_entity_poly.pdbx_strand_id
1 'polypeptide(L)'
;MAFKPSLRDVLPTSSLEPARAALAASNEATATMPWFVRILTGFGAWLASWFLIAFIAIGVLGAGEEVGAIVLGLMLTGAAVLVRHAGSNVFLTQLALSSGLAGQGLFIGGVGSSTDEKGAALATVVLQAVLLFVYPDLIQRFLSTFFGGLALLYLLRLTAPAVLADVTLVGIAVLAHLLFLKQARLQNGRWSALVTPAAFGLVTTLLSSLVMRSWFHELYRELFRKNAMELPAGVLTLGLAVVTLYSAWRVLEETDSEPGGPAGVTAFASLALTALLTLQTPGVIAATGVLLLGFHRRNVVLLGMAVVFILTFGVGYYYDLQLSLLAKSLALLGSGLVLLGLRFFILRRFPAAEEVR
;
A
#
# COMPACT_ATOMS: atom_id res chain seq x y z
N MET A 1 -14.97 25.17 -20.93
CA MET A 1 -15.56 24.50 -19.76
C MET A 1 -16.96 24.02 -20.11
N ALA A 2 -17.11 22.71 -20.33
CA ALA A 2 -18.33 22.09 -19.86
C ALA A 2 -18.21 22.10 -18.33
N PHE A 3 -19.09 22.84 -17.64
CA PHE A 3 -19.27 22.64 -16.20
C PHE A 3 -19.32 21.15 -15.94
N LYS A 4 -18.64 20.65 -14.89
CA LYS A 4 -18.84 19.26 -14.48
C LYS A 4 -20.36 19.07 -14.40
N PRO A 5 -20.93 18.15 -15.20
CA PRO A 5 -22.36 18.05 -15.34
C PRO A 5 -22.93 17.92 -13.93
N SER A 6 -23.87 18.80 -13.59
CA SER A 6 -24.50 18.78 -12.28
C SER A 6 -25.14 17.41 -12.09
N LEU A 7 -25.45 17.03 -10.84
CA LEU A 7 -26.19 15.78 -10.60
C LEU A 7 -27.43 15.65 -11.49
N ARG A 8 -28.07 16.79 -11.83
CA ARG A 8 -29.22 16.90 -12.73
C ARG A 8 -28.90 16.57 -14.20
N ASP A 9 -27.66 16.80 -14.61
CA ASP A 9 -27.20 16.60 -15.98
C ASP A 9 -26.67 15.17 -16.22
N VAL A 10 -26.31 14.45 -15.15
CA VAL A 10 -25.76 13.08 -15.23
C VAL A 10 -26.80 12.02 -14.88
N LEU A 11 -27.74 12.32 -13.99
CA LEU A 11 -28.69 11.34 -13.49
C LEU A 11 -30.10 11.58 -14.07
N PRO A 12 -30.84 10.51 -14.39
CA PRO A 12 -32.27 10.59 -14.68
C PRO A 12 -33.01 11.26 -13.52
N THR A 13 -34.04 12.05 -13.81
CA THR A 13 -34.83 12.80 -12.81
C THR A 13 -35.36 11.93 -11.67
N SER A 14 -35.71 10.68 -11.95
CA SER A 14 -36.13 9.67 -10.97
C SER A 14 -35.07 9.30 -9.92
N SER A 15 -33.79 9.58 -10.20
CA SER A 15 -32.64 9.18 -9.39
C SER A 15 -32.05 10.35 -8.59
N LEU A 16 -32.52 11.58 -8.84
CA LEU A 16 -31.98 12.81 -8.23
C LEU A 16 -32.29 12.93 -6.75
N GLU A 17 -33.55 12.70 -6.36
CA GLU A 17 -33.98 12.74 -4.96
C GLU A 17 -33.31 11.64 -4.12
N PRO A 18 -33.22 10.37 -4.58
CA PRO A 18 -32.42 9.35 -3.91
C PRO A 18 -30.94 9.72 -3.77
N ALA A 19 -30.33 10.29 -4.82
CA ALA A 19 -28.92 10.70 -4.80
C ALA A 19 -28.67 11.86 -3.83
N ARG A 20 -29.58 12.83 -3.76
CA ARG A 20 -29.53 13.93 -2.78
C ARG A 20 -29.72 13.44 -1.36
N ALA A 21 -30.68 12.56 -1.12
CA ALA A 21 -30.89 11.95 0.18
C ALA A 21 -29.66 11.16 0.64
N ALA A 22 -29.04 10.39 -0.26
CA ALA A 22 -27.80 9.67 0.02
C ALA A 22 -26.62 10.62 0.35
N LEU A 23 -26.49 11.74 -0.38
CA LEU A 23 -25.46 12.75 -0.12
C LEU A 23 -25.69 13.49 1.20
N ALA A 24 -26.93 13.88 1.49
CA ALA A 24 -27.30 14.53 2.75
C ALA A 24 -27.05 13.60 3.95
N ALA A 25 -27.48 12.35 3.87
CA ALA A 25 -27.21 11.32 4.88
C ALA A 25 -25.71 11.06 5.06
N SER A 26 -24.91 11.11 3.97
CA SER A 26 -23.46 10.97 4.05
C SER A 26 -22.80 12.15 4.78
N ASN A 27 -23.30 13.38 4.57
CA ASN A 27 -22.81 14.57 5.26
C ASN A 27 -23.18 14.55 6.74
N GLU A 28 -24.41 14.17 7.09
CA GLU A 28 -24.85 14.03 8.49
C GLU A 28 -24.08 12.93 9.23
N ALA A 29 -23.81 11.79 8.58
CA ALA A 29 -22.97 10.72 9.14
C ALA A 29 -21.52 11.19 9.39
N THR A 30 -21.02 12.11 8.58
CA THR A 30 -19.67 12.69 8.70
C THR A 30 -19.62 13.81 9.76
N ALA A 31 -20.74 14.49 10.02
CA ALA A 31 -20.85 15.65 10.92
C ALA A 31 -20.76 15.32 12.43
N THR A 32 -20.70 14.04 12.80
CA THR A 32 -20.73 13.61 14.22
C THR A 32 -19.43 13.80 14.99
N MET A 33 -18.29 14.04 14.31
CA MET A 33 -17.01 14.33 14.98
C MET A 33 -16.05 15.04 14.00
N PRO A 34 -15.48 16.21 14.36
CA PRO A 34 -14.55 16.93 13.50
C PRO A 34 -13.35 16.07 13.08
N TRP A 35 -12.89 16.23 11.84
CA TRP A 35 -11.82 15.41 11.26
C TRP A 35 -10.52 15.43 12.09
N PHE A 36 -10.18 16.57 12.70
CA PHE A 36 -9.00 16.69 13.55
C PHE A 36 -9.13 15.88 14.85
N VAL A 37 -10.32 15.76 15.43
CA VAL A 37 -10.57 14.92 16.62
C VAL A 37 -10.42 13.45 16.25
N ARG A 38 -10.87 13.04 15.05
CA ARG A 38 -10.66 11.68 14.54
C ARG A 38 -9.17 11.35 14.37
N ILE A 39 -8.38 12.30 13.85
CA ILE A 39 -6.92 12.12 13.72
C ILE A 39 -6.26 12.04 15.09
N LEU A 40 -6.59 12.96 16.01
CA LEU A 40 -5.99 13.00 17.34
C LEU A 40 -6.32 11.73 18.15
N THR A 41 -7.57 11.27 18.09
CA THR A 41 -8.00 10.03 18.77
C THR A 41 -7.33 8.79 18.15
N GLY A 42 -7.19 8.74 16.82
CA GLY A 42 -6.43 7.69 16.15
C GLY A 42 -4.95 7.67 16.55
N PHE A 43 -4.29 8.82 16.54
CA PHE A 43 -2.90 8.94 16.96
C PHE A 43 -2.71 8.55 18.44
N GLY A 44 -3.61 8.99 19.32
CA GLY A 44 -3.63 8.60 20.72
C GLY A 44 -3.78 7.10 20.91
N ALA A 45 -4.61 6.42 20.11
CA ALA A 45 -4.77 4.98 20.15
C ALA A 45 -3.48 4.24 19.74
N TRP A 46 -2.81 4.69 18.68
CA TRP A 46 -1.53 4.12 18.24
C TRP A 46 -0.45 4.30 19.30
N LEU A 47 -0.32 5.52 19.84
CA LEU A 47 0.64 5.81 20.90
C LEU A 47 0.35 4.99 22.17
N ALA A 48 -0.91 4.90 22.58
CA ALA A 48 -1.33 4.07 23.72
C ALA A 48 -1.00 2.59 23.50
N SER A 49 -1.12 2.09 22.27
CA SER A 49 -0.74 0.71 21.93
C SER A 49 0.75 0.47 22.19
N TRP A 50 1.62 1.38 21.78
CA TRP A 50 3.07 1.25 22.02
C TRP A 50 3.41 1.27 23.51
N PHE A 51 2.79 2.15 24.30
CA PHE A 51 2.99 2.16 25.75
C PHE A 51 2.46 0.89 26.41
N LEU A 52 1.30 0.39 25.98
CA LEU A 52 0.72 -0.84 26.50
C LEU A 52 1.60 -2.05 26.14
N ILE A 53 2.08 -2.13 24.90
CA ILE A 53 3.02 -3.16 24.46
C ILE A 53 4.29 -3.08 25.31
N ALA A 54 4.90 -1.91 25.45
CA ALA A 54 6.13 -1.75 26.20
C ALA A 54 5.95 -2.15 27.68
N PHE A 55 4.88 -1.67 28.33
CA PHE A 55 4.57 -2.00 29.71
C PHE A 55 4.38 -3.51 29.91
N ILE A 56 3.57 -4.16 29.08
CA ILE A 56 3.29 -5.59 29.23
C ILE A 56 4.51 -6.42 28.79
N ALA A 57 5.24 -6.02 27.75
CA ALA A 57 6.45 -6.71 27.32
C ALA A 57 7.51 -6.68 28.43
N ILE A 58 7.75 -5.53 29.05
CA ILE A 58 8.70 -5.43 30.18
C ILE A 58 8.24 -6.30 31.36
N GLY A 59 6.95 -6.31 31.69
CA GLY A 59 6.41 -7.09 32.80
C GLY A 59 6.42 -8.61 32.55
N VAL A 60 5.83 -9.05 31.44
CA VAL A 60 5.57 -10.46 31.15
C VAL A 60 6.78 -11.14 30.49
N LEU A 61 7.34 -10.54 29.43
CA LEU A 61 8.55 -11.11 28.80
C LEU A 61 9.77 -10.90 29.69
N GLY A 62 9.88 -9.78 30.39
CA GLY A 62 10.97 -9.54 31.35
C GLY A 62 10.95 -10.48 32.56
N ALA A 63 9.78 -11.03 32.91
CA ALA A 63 9.65 -12.10 33.91
C ALA A 63 9.93 -13.51 33.36
N GLY A 64 10.19 -13.67 32.06
CA GLY A 64 10.40 -14.96 31.42
C GLY A 64 9.10 -15.75 31.17
N GLU A 65 7.93 -15.11 31.25
CA GLU A 65 6.62 -15.77 31.07
C GLU A 65 6.17 -15.77 29.61
N GLU A 66 6.91 -16.46 28.75
CA GLU A 66 6.66 -16.50 27.29
C GLU A 66 5.25 -17.00 26.95
N VAL A 67 4.82 -18.09 27.61
CA VAL A 67 3.46 -18.64 27.45
C VAL A 67 2.41 -17.64 27.92
N GLY A 68 2.68 -16.89 29.00
CA GLY A 68 1.81 -15.84 29.50
C GLY A 68 1.61 -14.73 28.46
N ALA A 69 2.69 -14.31 27.78
CA ALA A 69 2.62 -13.31 26.71
C ALA A 69 1.80 -13.80 25.51
N ILE A 70 1.95 -15.08 25.11
CA ILE A 70 1.17 -15.69 24.03
C ILE A 70 -0.33 -15.70 24.39
N VAL A 71 -0.67 -16.21 25.57
CA VAL A 71 -2.06 -16.35 26.01
C VAL A 71 -2.72 -14.98 26.19
N LEU A 72 -2.06 -14.05 26.88
CA LEU A 72 -2.57 -12.70 27.07
C LEU A 72 -2.69 -11.95 25.74
N GLY A 73 -1.73 -12.14 24.83
CA GLY A 73 -1.76 -11.57 23.49
C GLY A 73 -3.00 -12.01 22.71
N LEU A 74 -3.27 -13.32 22.66
CA LEU A 74 -4.47 -13.87 22.02
C LEU A 74 -5.76 -13.41 22.70
N MET A 75 -5.79 -13.33 24.04
CA MET A 75 -6.95 -12.82 24.78
C MET A 75 -7.25 -11.36 24.42
N LEU A 76 -6.25 -10.49 24.41
CA LEU A 76 -6.42 -9.08 24.05
C LEU A 76 -6.87 -8.91 22.59
N THR A 77 -6.27 -9.66 21.66
CA THR A 77 -6.68 -9.64 20.26
C THR A 77 -8.10 -10.19 20.05
N GLY A 78 -8.46 -11.27 20.74
CA GLY A 78 -9.82 -11.83 20.71
C GLY A 78 -10.86 -10.88 21.31
N ALA A 79 -10.55 -10.25 22.45
CA ALA A 79 -11.41 -9.25 23.06
C ALA A 79 -11.61 -8.03 22.14
N ALA A 80 -10.55 -7.56 21.46
CA ALA A 80 -10.65 -6.49 20.47
C ALA A 80 -11.59 -6.85 19.31
N VAL A 81 -11.50 -8.07 18.78
CA VAL A 81 -12.45 -8.58 17.76
C VAL A 81 -13.89 -8.53 18.28
N LEU A 82 -14.14 -9.06 19.48
CA LEU A 82 -15.48 -9.12 20.08
C LEU A 82 -16.05 -7.72 20.33
N VAL A 83 -15.27 -6.82 20.92
CA VAL A 83 -15.67 -5.42 21.16
C VAL A 83 -16.00 -4.72 19.84
N ARG A 84 -15.22 -4.97 18.79
CA ARG A 84 -15.46 -4.37 17.49
C ARG A 84 -16.74 -4.90 16.82
N HIS A 85 -17.09 -6.17 17.00
CA HIS A 85 -18.37 -6.72 16.54
C HIS A 85 -19.56 -6.22 17.37
N ALA A 86 -19.35 -5.93 18.66
CA ALA A 86 -20.41 -5.45 19.55
C ALA A 86 -20.77 -3.97 19.38
N GLY A 87 -19.88 -3.13 18.84
CA GLY A 87 -20.15 -1.70 18.73
C GLY A 87 -19.34 -0.95 17.67
N SER A 88 -19.98 0.07 17.07
CA SER A 88 -19.40 0.92 16.03
C SER A 88 -18.92 2.29 16.51
N ASN A 89 -19.07 2.59 17.80
CA ASN A 89 -18.67 3.87 18.38
C ASN A 89 -17.17 4.14 18.22
N VAL A 90 -16.78 5.40 17.98
CA VAL A 90 -15.39 5.79 17.72
C VAL A 90 -14.47 5.38 18.86
N PHE A 91 -14.87 5.63 20.11
CA PHE A 91 -14.09 5.23 21.28
C PHE A 91 -13.82 3.72 21.31
N LEU A 92 -14.85 2.89 21.14
CA LEU A 92 -14.71 1.43 21.10
C LEU A 92 -13.87 0.96 19.92
N THR A 93 -13.98 1.63 18.77
CA THR A 93 -13.15 1.33 17.59
C THR A 93 -11.67 1.56 17.88
N GLN A 94 -11.34 2.69 18.51
CA GLN A 94 -9.96 3.03 18.85
C GLN A 94 -9.40 2.18 19.99
N LEU A 95 -10.21 1.87 21.01
CA LEU A 95 -9.85 0.97 22.10
C LEU A 95 -9.60 -0.46 21.58
N ALA A 96 -10.51 -0.98 20.76
CA ALA A 96 -10.35 -2.30 20.16
C ALA A 96 -9.11 -2.35 19.26
N LEU A 97 -8.89 -1.33 18.43
CA LEU A 97 -7.70 -1.28 17.59
C LEU A 97 -6.42 -1.26 18.43
N SER A 98 -6.36 -0.44 19.48
CA SER A 98 -5.14 -0.33 20.29
C SER A 98 -4.86 -1.58 21.12
N SER A 99 -5.86 -2.09 21.83
CA SER A 99 -5.74 -3.36 22.58
C SER A 99 -5.47 -4.53 21.64
N GLY A 100 -6.06 -4.54 20.44
CA GLY A 100 -5.87 -5.57 19.44
C GLY A 100 -4.46 -5.59 18.87
N LEU A 101 -3.88 -4.42 18.55
CA LEU A 101 -2.50 -4.29 18.11
C LEU A 101 -1.51 -4.63 19.23
N ALA A 102 -1.82 -4.24 20.47
CA ALA A 102 -1.00 -4.61 21.62
C ALA A 102 -1.00 -6.13 21.85
N GLY A 103 -2.17 -6.76 21.78
CA GLY A 103 -2.30 -8.22 21.86
C GLY A 103 -1.54 -8.95 20.75
N GLN A 104 -1.60 -8.45 19.51
CA GLN A 104 -0.84 -8.99 18.38
C GLN A 104 0.67 -8.89 18.64
N GLY A 105 1.15 -7.74 19.12
CA GLY A 105 2.57 -7.54 19.44
C GLY A 105 3.05 -8.50 20.53
N LEU A 106 2.27 -8.68 21.60
CA LEU A 106 2.59 -9.61 22.69
C LEU A 106 2.59 -11.07 22.24
N PHE A 107 1.60 -11.47 21.44
CA PHE A 107 1.55 -12.82 20.88
C PHE A 107 2.78 -13.09 20.02
N ILE A 108 3.11 -12.19 19.09
CA ILE A 108 4.27 -12.34 18.20
C ILE A 108 5.56 -12.35 19.01
N GLY A 109 5.70 -11.46 20.01
CA GLY A 109 6.85 -11.41 20.90
C GLY A 109 7.02 -12.67 21.74
N GLY A 110 5.95 -13.19 22.34
CA GLY A 110 5.97 -14.42 23.13
C GLY A 110 6.24 -15.67 22.31
N VAL A 111 5.72 -15.74 21.07
CA VAL A 111 6.10 -16.81 20.13
C VAL A 111 7.58 -16.65 19.75
N GLY A 112 8.05 -15.44 19.48
CA GLY A 112 9.45 -15.18 19.12
C GLY A 112 10.46 -15.43 20.24
N SER A 113 10.06 -15.35 21.52
CA SER A 113 10.92 -15.75 22.64
C SER A 113 10.92 -17.27 22.86
N SER A 114 9.77 -17.93 22.66
CA SER A 114 9.62 -19.38 22.87
C SER A 114 10.02 -20.25 21.68
N THR A 115 10.15 -19.66 20.48
CA THR A 115 10.47 -20.36 19.22
C THR A 115 11.58 -19.62 18.46
N ASP A 116 11.94 -20.11 17.27
CA ASP A 116 12.87 -19.42 16.38
C ASP A 116 12.18 -18.33 15.53
N GLU A 117 12.97 -17.54 14.80
CA GLU A 117 12.47 -16.48 13.91
C GLU A 117 11.43 -17.00 12.89
N LYS A 118 11.56 -18.27 12.48
CA LYS A 118 10.62 -18.93 11.55
C LYS A 118 9.27 -19.19 12.20
N GLY A 119 9.27 -19.70 13.44
CA GLY A 119 8.06 -19.90 14.24
C GLY A 119 7.29 -18.59 14.43
N ALA A 120 7.98 -17.51 14.79
CA ALA A 120 7.39 -16.18 14.93
C ALA A 120 6.82 -15.63 13.60
N ALA A 121 7.56 -15.78 12.50
CA ALA A 121 7.11 -15.33 11.18
C ALA A 121 5.87 -16.11 10.71
N LEU A 122 5.87 -17.44 10.87
CA LEU A 122 4.71 -18.28 10.54
C LEU A 122 3.50 -17.95 11.41
N ALA A 123 3.68 -17.80 12.72
CA ALA A 123 2.60 -17.41 13.63
C ALA A 123 2.01 -16.03 13.26
N THR A 124 2.87 -15.09 12.83
CA THR A 124 2.42 -13.79 12.34
C THR A 124 1.61 -13.93 11.05
N VAL A 125 2.05 -14.72 10.07
CA VAL A 125 1.29 -14.98 8.84
C VAL A 125 -0.09 -15.57 9.16
N VAL A 126 -0.15 -16.58 10.02
CA VAL A 126 -1.41 -17.23 10.41
C VAL A 126 -2.32 -16.25 11.14
N LEU A 127 -1.82 -15.52 12.12
CA LEU A 127 -2.60 -14.54 12.87
C LEU A 127 -3.17 -13.46 11.94
N GLN A 128 -2.36 -12.90 11.05
CA GLN A 128 -2.82 -11.85 10.14
C GLN A 128 -3.79 -12.38 9.08
N ALA A 129 -3.61 -13.62 8.61
CA ALA A 129 -4.60 -14.26 7.75
C ALA A 129 -5.95 -14.40 8.46
N VAL A 130 -5.98 -14.84 9.72
CA VAL A 130 -7.21 -14.95 10.51
C VAL A 130 -7.86 -13.57 10.70
N LEU A 131 -7.08 -12.56 11.12
CA LEU A 131 -7.59 -11.22 11.39
C LEU A 131 -8.12 -10.51 10.13
N LEU A 132 -7.56 -10.78 8.95
CA LEU A 132 -8.09 -10.27 7.69
C LEU A 132 -9.56 -10.68 7.48
N PHE A 133 -9.93 -11.92 7.82
CA PHE A 133 -11.29 -12.42 7.65
C PHE A 133 -12.21 -12.10 8.84
N VAL A 134 -11.69 -12.18 10.06
CA VAL A 134 -12.50 -12.12 11.28
C VAL A 134 -12.74 -10.68 11.76
N TYR A 135 -11.76 -9.79 11.62
CA TYR A 135 -11.88 -8.43 12.12
C TYR A 135 -12.76 -7.60 11.17
N PRO A 136 -13.79 -6.87 11.63
CA PRO A 136 -14.74 -6.19 10.75
C PRO A 136 -14.27 -4.81 10.28
N ASP A 137 -13.19 -4.28 10.87
CA ASP A 137 -12.68 -2.93 10.60
C ASP A 137 -11.73 -2.84 9.40
N LEU A 138 -11.84 -1.76 8.64
CA LEU A 138 -11.01 -1.51 7.45
C LEU A 138 -9.53 -1.34 7.80
N ILE A 139 -9.21 -0.61 8.88
CA ILE A 139 -7.82 -0.32 9.27
C ILE A 139 -7.13 -1.61 9.66
N GLN A 140 -7.75 -2.44 10.51
CA GLN A 140 -7.16 -3.70 10.91
C GLN A 140 -6.98 -4.65 9.72
N ARG A 141 -7.94 -4.75 8.79
CA ARG A 141 -7.78 -5.58 7.58
C ARG A 141 -6.63 -5.11 6.68
N PHE A 142 -6.47 -3.79 6.57
CA PHE A 142 -5.33 -3.20 5.87
C PHE A 142 -4.01 -3.59 6.56
N LEU A 143 -3.93 -3.40 7.88
CA LEU A 143 -2.75 -3.75 8.68
C LEU A 143 -2.45 -5.25 8.60
N SER A 144 -3.48 -6.10 8.63
CA SER A 144 -3.32 -7.55 8.50
C SER A 144 -2.79 -7.96 7.13
N THR A 145 -3.26 -7.32 6.06
CA THR A 145 -2.70 -7.60 4.73
C THR A 145 -1.25 -7.09 4.62
N PHE A 146 -0.97 -5.92 5.20
CA PHE A 146 0.37 -5.34 5.21
C PHE A 146 1.38 -6.17 6.01
N PHE A 147 1.13 -6.37 7.31
CA PHE A 147 2.01 -7.14 8.18
C PHE A 147 2.04 -8.63 7.81
N GLY A 148 0.92 -9.21 7.35
CA GLY A 148 0.88 -10.57 6.83
C GLY A 148 1.73 -10.74 5.57
N GLY A 149 1.69 -9.76 4.66
CA GLY A 149 2.54 -9.74 3.46
C GLY A 149 4.02 -9.63 3.80
N LEU A 150 4.40 -8.73 4.72
CA LEU A 150 5.78 -8.61 5.21
C LEU A 150 6.26 -9.88 5.92
N ALA A 151 5.43 -10.46 6.80
CA ALA A 151 5.75 -11.69 7.51
C ALA A 151 5.89 -12.88 6.55
N LEU A 152 5.07 -12.96 5.49
CA LEU A 152 5.19 -13.99 4.46
C LEU A 152 6.51 -13.86 3.70
N LEU A 153 6.87 -12.64 3.27
CA LEU A 153 8.15 -12.41 2.59
C LEU A 153 9.32 -12.76 3.51
N TYR A 154 9.27 -12.37 4.79
CA TYR A 154 10.31 -12.71 5.76
C TYR A 154 10.40 -14.23 6.00
N LEU A 155 9.27 -14.91 6.20
CA LEU A 155 9.23 -16.36 6.35
C LEU A 155 9.85 -17.07 5.14
N LEU A 156 9.52 -16.64 3.92
CA LEU A 156 10.11 -17.20 2.70
C LEU A 156 11.62 -16.96 2.63
N ARG A 157 12.10 -15.80 3.09
CA ARG A 157 13.55 -15.53 3.16
C ARG A 157 14.28 -16.41 4.18
N LEU A 158 13.59 -16.85 5.24
CA LEU A 158 14.15 -17.75 6.25
C LEU A 158 14.08 -19.24 5.85
N THR A 159 13.12 -19.62 5.00
CA THR A 159 12.78 -21.04 4.76
C THR A 159 12.98 -21.50 3.31
N ALA A 160 13.07 -20.59 2.35
CA ALA A 160 13.10 -20.88 0.93
C ALA A 160 14.23 -20.11 0.21
N PRO A 161 14.55 -20.47 -1.05
CA PRO A 161 15.50 -19.70 -1.85
C PRO A 161 15.05 -18.24 -1.98
N ALA A 162 16.00 -17.28 -1.90
CA ALA A 162 15.67 -15.86 -1.94
C ALA A 162 14.90 -15.44 -3.21
N VAL A 163 15.11 -16.16 -4.32
CA VAL A 163 14.34 -16.01 -5.56
C VAL A 163 12.83 -16.17 -5.33
N LEU A 164 12.40 -17.09 -4.46
CA LEU A 164 10.97 -17.32 -4.20
C LEU A 164 10.32 -16.13 -3.50
N ALA A 165 11.03 -15.44 -2.62
CA ALA A 165 10.53 -14.22 -1.99
C ALA A 165 10.39 -13.07 -3.01
N ASP A 166 11.33 -12.94 -3.96
CA ASP A 166 11.23 -11.93 -5.03
C ASP A 166 10.10 -12.25 -6.02
N VAL A 167 9.91 -13.53 -6.38
CA VAL A 167 8.75 -13.99 -7.17
C VAL A 167 7.44 -13.72 -6.42
N THR A 168 7.42 -13.94 -5.11
CA THR A 168 6.26 -13.64 -4.26
C THR A 168 5.97 -12.15 -4.20
N LEU A 169 7.01 -11.30 -4.18
CA LEU A 169 6.85 -9.85 -4.25
C LEU A 169 6.22 -9.40 -5.58
N VAL A 170 6.61 -10.02 -6.70
CA VAL A 170 5.93 -9.81 -8.00
C VAL A 170 4.49 -10.32 -7.94
N GLY A 171 4.24 -11.48 -7.30
CA GLY A 171 2.90 -12.01 -7.06
C GLY A 171 2.01 -11.06 -6.24
N ILE A 172 2.56 -10.43 -5.21
CA ILE A 172 1.91 -9.37 -4.42
C ILE A 172 1.55 -8.18 -5.32
N ALA A 173 2.46 -7.76 -6.20
CA ALA A 173 2.20 -6.69 -7.16
C ALA A 173 1.08 -7.07 -8.15
N VAL A 174 1.11 -8.29 -8.70
CA VAL A 174 0.05 -8.83 -9.57
C VAL A 174 -1.30 -8.80 -8.85
N LEU A 175 -1.37 -9.35 -7.65
CA LEU A 175 -2.62 -9.41 -6.89
C LEU A 175 -3.14 -8.00 -6.56
N ALA A 176 -2.27 -7.09 -6.13
CA ALA A 176 -2.64 -5.70 -5.86
C ALA A 176 -3.23 -5.01 -7.10
N HIS A 177 -2.55 -5.13 -8.26
CA HIS A 177 -3.02 -4.53 -9.50
C HIS A 177 -4.35 -5.15 -9.96
N LEU A 178 -4.49 -6.49 -9.87
CA LEU A 178 -5.73 -7.17 -10.21
C LEU A 178 -6.90 -6.77 -9.31
N LEU A 179 -6.67 -6.58 -8.01
CA LEU A 179 -7.72 -6.13 -7.08
C LEU A 179 -8.20 -4.71 -7.43
N PHE A 180 -7.28 -3.81 -7.82
CA PHE A 180 -7.68 -2.48 -8.29
C PHE A 180 -8.37 -2.53 -9.66
N LEU A 181 -7.84 -3.28 -10.63
CA LEU A 181 -8.44 -3.42 -11.97
C LEU A 181 -9.85 -4.05 -11.91
N LYS A 182 -10.04 -5.05 -11.06
CA LYS A 182 -11.32 -5.74 -10.90
C LYS A 182 -12.19 -5.19 -9.77
N GLN A 183 -11.81 -4.04 -9.19
CA GLN A 183 -12.46 -3.49 -8.00
C GLN A 183 -13.98 -3.35 -8.18
N ALA A 184 -14.44 -2.80 -9.31
CA ALA A 184 -15.87 -2.61 -9.59
C ALA A 184 -16.66 -3.93 -9.60
N ARG A 185 -16.06 -5.03 -10.09
CA ARG A 185 -16.73 -6.34 -10.11
C ARG A 185 -16.71 -7.01 -8.74
N LEU A 186 -15.58 -6.91 -8.04
CA LEU A 186 -15.38 -7.58 -6.74
C LEU A 186 -16.14 -6.89 -5.60
N GLN A 187 -16.40 -5.58 -5.71
CA GLN A 187 -17.17 -4.83 -4.72
C GLN A 187 -18.67 -5.22 -4.68
N ASN A 188 -19.19 -5.86 -5.72
CA ASN A 188 -20.57 -6.36 -5.74
C ASN A 188 -20.70 -7.79 -5.18
N GLY A 189 -19.60 -8.41 -4.73
CA GLY A 189 -19.58 -9.78 -4.24
C GLY A 189 -19.50 -9.90 -2.71
N ARG A 190 -19.52 -11.16 -2.23
CA ARG A 190 -19.41 -11.51 -0.80
C ARG A 190 -18.09 -11.08 -0.14
N TRP A 191 -17.09 -10.71 -0.94
CA TRP A 191 -15.76 -10.32 -0.49
C TRP A 191 -15.52 -8.80 -0.54
N SER A 192 -16.55 -8.01 -0.83
CA SER A 192 -16.46 -6.56 -1.06
C SER A 192 -15.71 -5.82 0.05
N ALA A 193 -15.93 -6.21 1.30
CA ALA A 193 -15.33 -5.61 2.48
C ALA A 193 -13.83 -5.95 2.67
N LEU A 194 -13.28 -6.92 1.92
CA LEU A 194 -11.85 -7.27 1.95
C LEU A 194 -11.05 -6.60 0.82
N VAL A 195 -11.68 -6.36 -0.34
CA VAL A 195 -10.99 -5.95 -1.57
C VAL A 195 -10.17 -4.68 -1.36
N THR A 196 -10.79 -3.63 -0.85
CA THR A 196 -10.13 -2.33 -0.65
C THR A 196 -8.98 -2.42 0.36
N PRO A 197 -9.18 -2.87 1.62
CA PRO A 197 -8.08 -2.93 2.58
C PRO A 197 -6.95 -3.88 2.12
N ALA A 198 -7.28 -4.99 1.47
CA ALA A 198 -6.28 -5.91 0.95
C ALA A 198 -5.46 -5.28 -0.19
N ALA A 199 -6.10 -4.60 -1.15
CA ALA A 199 -5.40 -3.95 -2.24
C ALA A 199 -4.42 -2.88 -1.74
N PHE A 200 -4.84 -2.05 -0.79
CA PHE A 200 -3.96 -1.07 -0.16
C PHE A 200 -2.84 -1.73 0.64
N GLY A 201 -3.14 -2.75 1.44
CA GLY A 201 -2.14 -3.45 2.25
C GLY A 201 -1.07 -4.15 1.39
N LEU A 202 -1.46 -4.72 0.24
CA LEU A 202 -0.52 -5.31 -0.72
C LEU A 202 0.35 -4.26 -1.41
N VAL A 203 -0.23 -3.11 -1.81
CA VAL A 203 0.57 -1.98 -2.35
C VAL A 203 1.55 -1.48 -1.30
N THR A 204 1.12 -1.26 -0.06
CA THR A 204 2.01 -0.84 1.03
C THR A 204 3.10 -1.88 1.29
N THR A 205 2.77 -3.18 1.26
CA THR A 205 3.77 -4.26 1.38
C THR A 205 4.81 -4.19 0.27
N LEU A 206 4.36 -4.06 -0.98
CA LEU A 206 5.22 -3.95 -2.16
C LEU A 206 6.17 -2.76 -2.03
N LEU A 207 5.62 -1.57 -1.77
CA LEU A 207 6.37 -0.34 -1.66
C LEU A 207 7.36 -0.39 -0.49
N SER A 208 6.90 -0.71 0.72
CA SER A 208 7.77 -0.80 1.90
C SER A 208 8.91 -1.81 1.71
N SER A 209 8.66 -2.95 1.07
CA SER A 209 9.70 -3.96 0.78
C SER A 209 10.75 -3.43 -0.19
N LEU A 210 10.35 -2.68 -1.21
CA LEU A 210 11.26 -2.07 -2.17
C LEU A 210 12.09 -0.94 -1.53
N VAL A 211 11.48 -0.10 -0.67
CA VAL A 211 12.22 0.91 0.11
C VAL A 211 13.22 0.25 1.04
N MET A 212 12.83 -0.80 1.77
CA MET A 212 13.73 -1.51 2.68
C MET A 212 14.95 -2.06 1.94
N ARG A 213 14.74 -2.66 0.76
CA ARG A 213 15.83 -3.19 -0.09
C ARG A 213 16.79 -2.10 -0.58
N SER A 214 16.29 -0.90 -0.89
CA SER A 214 17.10 0.18 -1.47
C SER A 214 17.75 1.09 -0.43
N TRP A 215 16.97 1.64 0.51
CA TRP A 215 17.42 2.65 1.47
C TRP A 215 18.10 2.03 2.69
N PHE A 216 17.54 0.92 3.17
CA PHE A 216 18.01 0.26 4.37
C PHE A 216 18.81 -0.98 3.99
N HIS A 217 19.64 -0.89 2.94
CA HIS A 217 20.31 -2.06 2.39
C HIS A 217 21.16 -2.79 3.45
N GLU A 218 21.73 -2.08 4.44
CA GLU A 218 22.52 -2.69 5.51
C GLU A 218 21.65 -3.53 6.43
N LEU A 219 20.60 -2.92 6.98
CA LEU A 219 19.59 -3.59 7.79
C LEU A 219 18.92 -4.72 7.02
N TYR A 220 18.64 -4.52 5.74
CA TYR A 220 18.09 -5.54 4.86
C TYR A 220 19.04 -6.72 4.69
N ARG A 221 20.34 -6.47 4.52
CA ARG A 221 21.33 -7.56 4.49
C ARG A 221 21.45 -8.25 5.85
N GLU A 222 21.39 -7.51 6.93
CA GLU A 222 21.47 -8.10 8.28
C GLU A 222 20.27 -9.00 8.59
N LEU A 223 19.07 -8.52 8.30
CA LEU A 223 17.82 -9.25 8.52
C LEU A 223 17.59 -10.40 7.53
N PHE A 224 18.03 -10.25 6.27
CA PHE A 224 17.63 -11.15 5.17
C PHE A 224 18.80 -11.82 4.42
N ARG A 225 20.07 -11.50 4.70
CA ARG A 225 21.23 -12.01 3.94
C ARG A 225 22.11 -12.96 4.76
N LYS A 226 21.54 -14.11 5.14
CA LYS A 226 22.34 -15.32 5.38
C LYS A 226 22.45 -16.11 4.05
N ASN A 227 23.51 -15.84 3.28
CA ASN A 227 24.03 -16.67 2.17
C ASN A 227 23.11 -17.00 0.95
N ALA A 228 22.03 -16.26 0.68
CA ALA A 228 21.13 -16.58 -0.45
C ALA A 228 21.34 -15.70 -1.70
N MET A 229 21.20 -16.30 -2.89
CA MET A 229 21.25 -15.62 -4.19
C MET A 229 19.88 -15.01 -4.50
N GLU A 230 19.78 -13.68 -4.45
CA GLU A 230 18.57 -12.92 -4.81
C GLU A 230 18.39 -12.83 -6.32
N LEU A 231 17.19 -12.51 -6.80
CA LEU A 231 17.05 -12.14 -8.21
C LEU A 231 17.87 -10.87 -8.46
N PRO A 232 18.65 -10.83 -9.57
CA PRO A 232 19.25 -9.60 -10.05
C PRO A 232 18.18 -8.51 -10.14
N ALA A 233 18.50 -7.29 -9.72
CA ALA A 233 17.51 -6.20 -9.69
C ALA A 233 16.85 -5.98 -11.06
N GLY A 234 17.60 -6.14 -12.16
CA GLY A 234 17.07 -6.19 -13.53
C GLY A 234 15.91 -7.16 -13.73
N VAL A 235 16.00 -8.40 -13.21
CA VAL A 235 14.94 -9.42 -13.37
C VAL A 235 13.69 -9.03 -12.59
N LEU A 236 13.86 -8.51 -11.37
CA LEU A 236 12.74 -8.00 -10.57
C LEU A 236 12.05 -6.82 -11.27
N THR A 237 12.83 -5.87 -11.81
CA THR A 237 12.31 -4.74 -12.58
C THR A 237 11.53 -5.20 -13.80
N LEU A 238 12.03 -6.19 -14.55
CA LEU A 238 11.32 -6.76 -15.69
C LEU A 238 10.00 -7.43 -15.26
N GLY A 239 10.01 -8.18 -14.15
CA GLY A 239 8.79 -8.78 -13.59
C GLY A 239 7.73 -7.72 -13.26
N LEU A 240 8.14 -6.65 -12.56
CA LEU A 240 7.25 -5.53 -12.22
C LEU A 240 6.82 -4.73 -13.46
N ALA A 241 7.71 -4.57 -14.45
CA ALA A 241 7.39 -3.93 -15.73
C ALA A 241 6.29 -4.68 -16.47
N VAL A 242 6.33 -6.03 -16.52
CA VAL A 242 5.27 -6.84 -17.12
C VAL A 242 3.93 -6.59 -16.42
N VAL A 243 3.90 -6.52 -15.08
CA VAL A 243 2.68 -6.21 -14.31
C VAL A 243 2.15 -4.81 -14.64
N THR A 244 3.03 -3.82 -14.69
CA THR A 244 2.67 -2.43 -15.01
C THR A 244 2.17 -2.29 -16.45
N LEU A 245 2.84 -2.91 -17.42
CA LEU A 245 2.44 -2.91 -18.83
C LEU A 245 1.09 -3.63 -19.03
N TYR A 246 0.88 -4.77 -18.37
CA TYR A 246 -0.41 -5.45 -18.38
C TYR A 246 -1.53 -4.57 -17.81
N SER A 247 -1.23 -3.83 -16.74
CA SER A 247 -2.19 -2.91 -16.14
C SER A 247 -2.51 -1.74 -17.06
N ALA A 248 -1.49 -1.18 -17.75
CA ALA A 248 -1.69 -0.15 -18.76
C ALA A 248 -2.57 -0.65 -19.92
N TRP A 249 -2.34 -1.87 -20.40
CA TRP A 249 -3.19 -2.49 -21.42
C TRP A 249 -4.65 -2.57 -20.96
N ARG A 250 -4.90 -3.10 -19.75
CA ARG A 250 -6.26 -3.20 -19.21
C ARG A 250 -6.94 -1.85 -19.01
N VAL A 251 -6.18 -0.83 -18.61
CA VAL A 251 -6.70 0.54 -18.49
C VAL A 251 -7.12 1.07 -19.87
N LEU A 252 -6.31 0.86 -20.92
CA LEU A 252 -6.63 1.30 -22.28
C LEU A 252 -7.88 0.59 -22.83
N GLU A 253 -8.01 -0.72 -22.60
CA GLU A 253 -9.22 -1.48 -22.93
C GLU A 253 -10.47 -0.93 -22.22
N GLU A 254 -10.36 -0.57 -20.94
CA GLU A 254 -11.49 0.00 -20.18
C GLU A 254 -11.85 1.44 -20.61
N THR A 255 -10.93 2.17 -21.25
CA THR A 255 -11.16 3.54 -21.74
C THR A 255 -11.45 3.62 -23.23
N ASP A 256 -11.81 2.51 -23.88
CA ASP A 256 -12.05 2.39 -25.34
C ASP A 256 -10.92 3.01 -26.19
N SER A 257 -9.68 2.91 -25.69
CA SER A 257 -8.50 3.43 -26.37
C SER A 257 -7.71 2.28 -26.97
N GLU A 258 -7.46 2.32 -28.28
CA GLU A 258 -6.71 1.27 -28.96
C GLU A 258 -5.26 1.20 -28.45
N PRO A 259 -4.76 0.03 -27.99
CA PRO A 259 -3.37 -0.14 -27.56
C PRO A 259 -2.35 0.21 -28.66
N GLY A 260 -2.72 -0.01 -29.93
CA GLY A 260 -1.92 0.35 -31.10
C GLY A 260 -2.09 1.80 -31.57
N GLY A 261 -3.03 2.55 -30.98
CA GLY A 261 -3.22 3.96 -31.28
C GLY A 261 -2.06 4.82 -30.76
N PRO A 262 -1.94 6.09 -31.20
CA PRO A 262 -0.84 6.97 -30.81
C PRO A 262 -0.68 7.09 -29.28
N ALA A 263 -1.80 7.21 -28.56
CA ALA A 263 -1.78 7.28 -27.09
C ALA A 263 -1.29 5.98 -26.45
N GLY A 264 -1.78 4.82 -26.91
CA GLY A 264 -1.34 3.51 -26.42
C GLY A 264 0.15 3.30 -26.66
N VAL A 265 0.62 3.51 -27.90
CA VAL A 265 2.04 3.39 -28.26
C VAL A 265 2.91 4.31 -27.40
N THR A 266 2.50 5.58 -27.20
CA THR A 266 3.28 6.49 -26.32
C THR A 266 3.34 6.00 -24.88
N ALA A 267 2.24 5.46 -24.33
CA ALA A 267 2.21 4.93 -22.97
C ALA A 267 3.10 3.68 -22.82
N PHE A 268 2.97 2.70 -23.71
CA PHE A 268 3.80 1.50 -23.70
C PHE A 268 5.28 1.82 -23.93
N ALA A 269 5.60 2.68 -24.89
CA ALA A 269 6.97 3.10 -25.15
C ALA A 269 7.57 3.83 -23.94
N SER A 270 6.79 4.70 -23.29
CA SER A 270 7.24 5.42 -22.10
C SER A 270 7.47 4.47 -20.92
N LEU A 271 6.56 3.53 -20.65
CA LEU A 271 6.72 2.54 -19.58
C LEU A 271 7.88 1.58 -19.83
N ALA A 272 8.04 1.10 -21.07
CA ALA A 272 9.16 0.24 -21.45
C ALA A 272 10.50 0.98 -21.35
N LEU A 273 10.56 2.23 -21.81
CA LEU A 273 11.74 3.08 -21.68
C LEU A 273 12.06 3.36 -20.21
N THR A 274 11.05 3.66 -19.37
CA THR A 274 11.26 3.81 -17.93
C THR A 274 11.85 2.55 -17.34
N ALA A 275 11.28 1.37 -17.61
CA ALA A 275 11.82 0.10 -17.11
C ALA A 275 13.26 -0.18 -17.59
N LEU A 276 13.58 0.17 -18.85
CA LEU A 276 14.92 -0.01 -19.41
C LEU A 276 15.96 0.95 -18.80
N LEU A 277 15.60 2.22 -18.61
CA LEU A 277 16.47 3.22 -18.00
C LEU A 277 16.64 3.00 -16.48
N THR A 278 15.69 2.30 -15.86
CA THR A 278 15.66 2.01 -14.42
C THR A 278 15.80 0.52 -14.11
N LEU A 279 16.51 -0.23 -14.96
CA LEU A 279 16.65 -1.69 -14.82
C LEU A 279 17.13 -2.10 -13.42
N GLN A 280 18.04 -1.36 -12.80
CA GLN A 280 18.57 -1.68 -11.47
C GLN A 280 17.75 -1.08 -10.32
N THR A 281 16.66 -0.38 -10.62
CA THR A 281 15.82 0.35 -9.66
C THR A 281 14.35 -0.08 -9.78
N PRO A 282 14.01 -1.30 -9.32
CA PRO A 282 12.64 -1.86 -9.42
C PRO A 282 11.57 -1.01 -8.74
N GLY A 283 11.95 -0.16 -7.78
CA GLY A 283 11.08 0.82 -7.14
C GLY A 283 10.39 1.76 -8.12
N VAL A 284 11.10 2.22 -9.17
CA VAL A 284 10.55 3.23 -10.09
C VAL A 284 9.39 2.66 -10.88
N ILE A 285 9.57 1.50 -11.54
CA ILE A 285 8.52 0.90 -12.37
C ILE A 285 7.30 0.43 -11.54
N ALA A 286 7.53 -0.03 -10.30
CA ALA A 286 6.45 -0.34 -9.37
C ALA A 286 5.62 0.90 -9.02
N ALA A 287 6.30 2.00 -8.69
CA ALA A 287 5.63 3.25 -8.33
C ALA A 287 4.89 3.86 -9.51
N THR A 288 5.43 3.76 -10.73
CA THR A 288 4.73 4.17 -11.95
C THR A 288 3.47 3.34 -12.20
N GLY A 289 3.49 2.03 -11.94
CA GLY A 289 2.29 1.17 -12.01
C GLY A 289 1.23 1.56 -10.98
N VAL A 290 1.63 1.83 -9.74
CA VAL A 290 0.72 2.34 -8.70
C VAL A 290 0.17 3.72 -9.07
N LEU A 291 0.99 4.61 -9.64
CA LEU A 291 0.58 5.93 -10.12
C LEU A 291 -0.47 5.81 -11.24
N LEU A 292 -0.24 4.93 -12.22
CA LEU A 292 -1.18 4.61 -13.29
C LEU A 292 -2.54 4.17 -12.73
N LEU A 293 -2.54 3.24 -11.78
CA LEU A 293 -3.78 2.81 -11.11
C LEU A 293 -4.43 3.93 -10.30
N GLY A 294 -3.65 4.77 -9.64
CA GLY A 294 -4.13 5.94 -8.89
C GLY A 294 -4.88 6.93 -9.78
N PHE A 295 -4.33 7.22 -10.97
CA PHE A 295 -4.99 8.04 -11.98
C PHE A 295 -6.26 7.36 -12.51
N HIS A 296 -6.15 6.11 -12.95
CA HIS A 296 -7.27 5.37 -13.54
C HIS A 296 -8.46 5.24 -12.57
N ARG A 297 -8.19 4.94 -11.29
CA ARG A 297 -9.22 4.82 -10.25
C ARG A 297 -9.60 6.14 -9.60
N ARG A 298 -9.00 7.26 -10.01
CA ARG A 298 -9.18 8.60 -9.42
C ARG A 298 -9.00 8.59 -7.90
N ASN A 299 -8.09 7.76 -7.41
CA ASN A 299 -7.87 7.57 -5.98
C ASN A 299 -6.69 8.42 -5.50
N VAL A 300 -7.01 9.50 -4.77
CA VAL A 300 -6.02 10.46 -4.27
C VAL A 300 -5.04 9.85 -3.27
N VAL A 301 -5.46 8.84 -2.52
CA VAL A 301 -4.58 8.14 -1.56
C VAL A 301 -3.56 7.31 -2.32
N LEU A 302 -3.99 6.56 -3.33
CA LEU A 302 -3.10 5.74 -4.17
C LEU A 302 -2.11 6.62 -4.95
N LEU A 303 -2.61 7.74 -5.50
CA LEU A 303 -1.78 8.76 -6.15
C LEU A 303 -0.74 9.34 -5.17
N GLY A 304 -1.19 9.72 -3.97
CA GLY A 304 -0.33 10.26 -2.92
C GLY A 304 0.76 9.27 -2.49
N MET A 305 0.41 8.00 -2.28
CA MET A 305 1.39 6.94 -1.97
C MET A 305 2.43 6.80 -3.08
N ALA A 306 2.01 6.76 -4.35
CA ALA A 306 2.93 6.66 -5.48
C ALA A 306 3.87 7.88 -5.58
N VAL A 307 3.34 9.09 -5.42
CA VAL A 307 4.14 10.33 -5.47
C VAL A 307 5.14 10.37 -4.32
N VAL A 308 4.69 10.15 -3.08
CA VAL A 308 5.58 10.11 -1.90
C VAL A 308 6.66 9.05 -2.11
N PHE A 309 6.28 7.88 -2.62
CA PHE A 309 7.23 6.81 -2.89
C PHE A 309 8.28 7.16 -3.95
N ILE A 310 7.87 7.75 -5.08
CA ILE A 310 8.79 8.22 -6.12
C ILE A 310 9.74 9.27 -5.55
N LEU A 311 9.25 10.19 -4.71
CA LEU A 311 10.09 11.19 -4.06
C LEU A 311 11.09 10.53 -3.10
N THR A 312 10.65 9.61 -2.24
CA THR A 312 11.54 8.87 -1.33
C THR A 312 12.59 8.08 -2.12
N PHE A 313 12.20 7.36 -3.17
CA PHE A 313 13.17 6.64 -4.01
C PHE A 313 14.12 7.57 -4.75
N GLY A 314 13.62 8.70 -5.26
CA GLY A 314 14.43 9.71 -5.94
C GLY A 314 15.48 10.35 -5.02
N VAL A 315 15.12 10.63 -3.77
CA VAL A 315 16.07 11.09 -2.74
C VAL A 315 17.12 10.02 -2.45
N GLY A 316 16.73 8.75 -2.33
CA GLY A 316 17.66 7.65 -2.06
C GLY A 316 18.66 7.47 -3.19
N TYR A 317 18.16 7.45 -4.42
CA TYR A 317 18.97 7.40 -5.62
C TYR A 317 19.95 8.58 -5.73
N TYR A 318 19.49 9.80 -5.37
CA TYR A 318 20.37 10.97 -5.34
C TYR A 318 21.56 10.80 -4.39
N TYR A 319 21.36 10.21 -3.20
CA TYR A 319 22.45 9.98 -2.25
C TYR A 319 23.35 8.82 -2.66
N ASP A 320 22.79 7.79 -3.29
CA ASP A 320 23.54 6.62 -3.75
C ASP A 320 24.45 6.91 -4.95
N LEU A 321 24.11 7.92 -5.78
CA LEU A 321 25.01 8.33 -6.86
C LEU A 321 26.36 8.79 -6.31
N GLN A 322 27.43 8.08 -6.67
CA GLN A 322 28.82 8.50 -6.44
C GLN A 322 29.26 9.58 -7.44
N LEU A 323 28.44 10.61 -7.60
CA LEU A 323 28.74 11.80 -8.39
C LEU A 323 29.12 12.97 -7.48
N SER A 324 29.90 13.90 -8.03
CA SER A 324 30.14 15.19 -7.37
C SER A 324 28.83 15.97 -7.21
N LEU A 325 28.75 16.84 -6.21
CA LEU A 325 27.60 17.73 -5.99
C LEU A 325 27.29 18.58 -7.24
N LEU A 326 28.32 19.00 -7.98
CA LEU A 326 28.16 19.72 -9.25
C LEU A 326 27.49 18.87 -10.33
N ALA A 327 27.91 17.61 -10.49
CA ALA A 327 27.31 16.72 -11.47
C ALA A 327 25.85 16.38 -11.10
N LYS A 328 25.55 16.21 -9.80
CA LYS A 328 24.18 16.03 -9.31
C LYS A 328 23.30 17.27 -9.57
N SER A 329 23.81 18.47 -9.33
CA SER A 329 23.05 19.71 -9.56
C SER A 329 22.81 19.97 -11.05
N LEU A 330 23.78 19.72 -11.92
CA LEU A 330 23.61 19.78 -13.37
C LEU A 330 22.61 18.73 -13.88
N ALA A 331 22.62 17.52 -13.33
CA ALA A 331 21.66 16.49 -13.67
C ALA A 331 20.22 16.86 -13.25
N LEU A 332 20.04 17.43 -12.04
CA LEU A 332 18.74 17.92 -11.58
C LEU A 332 18.24 19.11 -12.42
N LEU A 333 19.13 20.06 -12.74
CA LEU A 333 18.79 21.21 -13.59
C LEU A 333 18.43 20.74 -15.01
N GLY A 334 19.22 19.85 -15.60
CA GLY A 334 18.98 19.29 -16.93
C GLY A 334 17.67 18.51 -16.99
N SER A 335 17.42 17.61 -16.03
CA SER A 335 16.17 16.85 -15.96
C SER A 335 14.96 17.76 -15.73
N GLY A 336 15.07 18.79 -14.88
CA GLY A 336 14.04 19.80 -14.69
C GLY A 336 13.70 20.57 -15.98
N LEU A 337 14.72 21.01 -16.72
CA LEU A 337 14.53 21.67 -18.03
C LEU A 337 13.89 20.73 -19.06
N VAL A 338 14.28 19.46 -19.10
CA VAL A 338 13.67 18.44 -19.97
C VAL A 338 12.20 18.23 -19.62
N LEU A 339 11.85 18.11 -18.33
CA LEU A 339 10.46 17.95 -17.89
C LEU A 339 9.61 19.20 -18.21
N LEU A 340 10.17 20.40 -18.07
CA LEU A 340 9.50 21.64 -18.47
C LEU A 340 9.29 21.71 -19.99
N GLY A 341 10.31 21.33 -20.77
CA GLY A 341 10.21 21.23 -22.22
C GLY A 341 9.17 20.20 -22.67
N LEU A 342 9.15 19.04 -22.03
CA LEU A 342 8.16 17.98 -22.27
C LEU A 342 6.75 18.45 -21.90
N ARG A 343 6.57 19.09 -20.74
CA ARG A 343 5.29 19.69 -20.34
C ARG A 343 4.80 20.68 -21.39
N PHE A 344 5.68 21.55 -21.85
CA PHE A 344 5.34 22.54 -22.87
C PHE A 344 4.98 21.89 -24.21
N PHE A 345 5.70 20.84 -24.61
CA PHE A 345 5.41 20.06 -25.81
C PHE A 345 4.05 19.34 -25.70
N ILE A 346 3.78 18.67 -24.58
CA ILE A 346 2.52 17.97 -24.33
C ILE A 346 1.36 18.95 -24.36
N LEU A 347 1.47 20.10 -23.67
CA LEU A 347 0.43 21.13 -23.68
C LEU A 347 0.18 21.71 -25.08
N ARG A 348 1.20 21.75 -25.95
CA ARG A 348 1.06 22.18 -27.34
C ARG A 348 0.45 21.12 -28.25
N ARG A 349 0.78 19.84 -28.06
CA ARG A 349 0.32 18.72 -28.91
C ARG A 349 -1.02 18.13 -28.49
N PHE A 350 -1.30 18.17 -27.20
CA PHE A 350 -2.55 17.74 -26.57
C PHE A 350 -3.05 18.91 -25.74
N PRO A 351 -3.56 19.98 -26.38
CA PRO A 351 -4.15 21.09 -25.65
C PRO A 351 -5.22 20.53 -24.70
N ALA A 352 -4.99 20.72 -23.40
CA ALA A 352 -6.02 20.44 -22.42
C ALA A 352 -7.26 21.23 -22.84
N ALA A 353 -8.42 20.57 -22.90
CA ALA A 353 -9.66 21.23 -23.24
C ALA A 353 -9.79 22.51 -22.41
N GLU A 354 -9.94 23.67 -23.06
CA GLU A 354 -9.87 24.98 -22.40
C GLU A 354 -10.74 25.02 -21.14
N GLU A 355 -10.07 25.24 -20.00
CA GLU A 355 -10.68 25.82 -18.80
C GLU A 355 -11.11 27.26 -19.13
N VAL A 356 -12.25 27.40 -19.82
CA VAL A 356 -13.04 28.63 -19.94
C VAL A 356 -13.25 29.21 -18.55
N ARG A 357 -12.47 30.24 -18.21
CA ARG A 357 -12.55 31.00 -16.95
C ARG A 357 -13.94 31.54 -16.66
#